data_AF-A0A2M3ZC67-F1
#
_entry.id   AF-A0A2M3ZC67-F1
#
_cell.length_a   1.000
_cell.length_b   1.000
_cell.length_c   1.000
_cell.angle_alpha   90.00
_cell.angle_beta   90.00
_cell.angle_gamma   90.00
#
_symmetry.space_group_name_H-M   'P 1'
#
loop_
_entity.id
_entity.type
_entity.pdbx_description
1 polymer ?
#
loop_
_entity_poly.entity_id
_entity_poly.type
_entity_poly.pdbx_seq_one_letter_code
_entity_poly.pdbx_strand_id
1 'polypeptide(L)'
;MARRNVWTYEETKELLSVIKDKGLIRHFGEEQNKRLYGIAEAEMRKRGFPDKGAFQIEHKWKNLKRVYYKTKREDYLSESCEFFEELDELMSEKLQQNQAKHDKVPQKRPKPVLEHFDKLLTKIGVIERENNEEFFRKQKDLINYEFELYTQDERQFTQRLASVLEKNTEDFCFRAQQILILEGMIEGTVAEVEEEKLDMVEETLEELIEDADGGDDHHHMVDVIEQLEEEQVEMVEMVEEDVLEEDEENEIDEKKEVVKQYYQAWKEDEF
;
A
#
# COMPACT_ATOMS: atom_id res chain seq x y z
N MET A 1 13.00 49.88 -5.84
CA MET A 1 13.14 48.49 -5.38
C MET A 1 11.96 47.70 -5.93
N ALA A 2 12.21 46.70 -6.77
CA ALA A 2 11.16 45.91 -7.42
C ALA A 2 10.39 45.12 -6.36
N ARG A 3 9.11 45.47 -6.17
CA ARG A 3 8.23 44.69 -5.29
C ARG A 3 8.10 43.30 -5.91
N ARG A 4 8.44 42.25 -5.14
CA ARG A 4 8.13 40.87 -5.52
C ARG A 4 6.66 40.80 -5.92
N ASN A 5 6.36 40.07 -6.99
CA ASN A 5 5.04 40.00 -7.60
C ASN A 5 4.09 39.16 -6.73
N VAL A 6 3.73 39.70 -5.57
CA VAL A 6 2.84 39.09 -4.58
C VAL A 6 1.41 39.42 -5.02
N TRP A 7 0.60 38.38 -5.17
CA TRP A 7 -0.83 38.50 -5.42
C TRP A 7 -1.53 38.51 -4.07
N THR A 8 -2.24 39.58 -3.76
CA THR A 8 -3.10 39.60 -2.58
C THR A 8 -4.39 38.82 -2.84
N TYR A 9 -5.11 38.50 -1.76
CA TYR A 9 -6.40 37.83 -1.84
C TYR A 9 -7.39 38.65 -2.68
N GLU A 10 -7.49 39.95 -2.40
CA GLU A 10 -8.36 40.90 -3.13
C GLU A 10 -8.01 40.97 -4.62
N GLU A 11 -6.72 41.04 -4.96
CA GLU A 11 -6.27 41.06 -6.37
C GLU A 11 -6.61 39.78 -7.13
N THR A 12 -6.54 38.64 -6.45
CA THR A 12 -6.87 37.33 -7.04
C THR A 12 -8.39 37.20 -7.24
N LYS A 13 -9.19 37.64 -6.25
CA LYS A 13 -10.64 37.63 -6.32
C LYS A 13 -11.16 38.54 -7.43
N GLU A 14 -10.61 39.74 -7.56
CA GLU A 14 -10.96 40.65 -8.64
C GLU A 14 -10.56 40.12 -10.02
N LEU A 15 -9.42 39.43 -10.12
CA LEU A 15 -9.05 38.76 -11.36
C LEU A 15 -10.10 37.69 -11.75
N LEU A 16 -10.54 36.87 -10.80
CA LEU A 16 -11.59 35.87 -11.06
C LEU A 16 -12.92 36.53 -11.47
N SER A 17 -13.31 37.62 -10.81
CA SER A 17 -14.48 38.43 -11.18
C SER A 17 -14.39 38.98 -12.61
N VAL A 18 -13.24 39.57 -13.00
CA VAL A 18 -13.01 40.06 -14.36
C VAL A 18 -13.11 38.93 -15.39
N ILE A 19 -12.58 37.75 -15.09
CA ILE A 19 -12.64 36.59 -15.98
C ILE A 19 -14.08 36.09 -16.14
N LYS A 20 -14.87 36.10 -15.06
CA LYS A 20 -16.31 35.77 -15.06
C LYS A 20 -17.11 36.78 -15.88
N ASP A 21 -16.99 38.06 -15.58
CA ASP A 21 -17.78 39.14 -16.19
C ASP A 21 -17.54 39.28 -17.69
N LYS A 22 -16.28 39.11 -18.12
CA LYS A 22 -15.93 39.18 -19.54
C LYS A 22 -16.11 37.85 -20.28
N GLY A 23 -16.52 36.80 -19.59
CA GLY A 23 -16.68 35.45 -20.15
C GLY A 23 -15.40 34.90 -20.76
N LEU A 24 -14.24 35.36 -20.29
CA LEU A 24 -12.94 35.01 -20.88
C LEU A 24 -12.66 33.52 -20.75
N ILE A 25 -13.29 32.84 -19.78
CA ILE A 25 -13.16 31.41 -19.56
C ILE A 25 -13.46 30.57 -20.81
N ARG A 26 -14.32 31.09 -21.70
CA ARG A 26 -14.66 30.45 -22.98
C ARG A 26 -13.44 30.25 -23.87
N HIS A 27 -12.50 31.18 -23.84
CA HIS A 27 -11.37 31.23 -24.76
C HIS A 27 -10.03 30.87 -24.07
N PHE A 28 -10.05 30.65 -22.75
CA PHE A 28 -8.94 30.09 -22.00
C PHE A 28 -8.76 28.58 -22.31
N GLY A 29 -7.91 28.27 -23.29
CA GLY A 29 -7.60 26.90 -23.73
C GLY A 29 -7.29 26.79 -25.22
N GLU A 30 -7.70 27.78 -26.02
CA GLU A 30 -7.29 27.87 -27.43
C GLU A 30 -5.89 28.47 -27.48
N GLU A 31 -4.98 27.73 -28.11
CA GLU A 31 -3.56 28.01 -28.21
C GLU A 31 -3.34 29.43 -28.78
N GLN A 32 -2.69 30.31 -28.00
CA GLN A 32 -2.27 31.69 -28.35
C GLN A 32 -3.23 32.86 -28.10
N ASN A 33 -3.84 32.93 -26.91
CA ASN A 33 -4.71 34.05 -26.54
C ASN A 33 -4.04 35.19 -25.73
N LYS A 34 -2.87 35.67 -26.17
CA LYS A 34 -2.18 36.85 -25.57
C LYS A 34 -3.08 38.09 -25.49
N ARG A 35 -4.00 38.25 -26.43
CA ARG A 35 -4.96 39.37 -26.49
C ARG A 35 -5.98 39.34 -25.36
N LEU A 36 -6.39 38.15 -24.88
CA LEU A 36 -7.36 38.04 -23.79
C LEU A 36 -6.77 38.49 -22.45
N TYR A 37 -5.50 38.19 -22.22
CA TYR A 37 -4.78 38.69 -21.06
C TYR A 37 -4.62 40.20 -21.08
N GLY A 38 -4.48 40.81 -22.27
CA GLY A 38 -4.52 42.26 -22.43
C GLY A 38 -5.89 42.87 -22.11
N ILE A 39 -6.99 42.17 -22.42
CA ILE A 39 -8.35 42.59 -22.03
C ILE A 39 -8.52 42.50 -20.51
N ALA A 40 -8.06 41.41 -19.89
CA ALA A 40 -8.08 41.26 -18.44
C ALA A 40 -7.24 42.34 -17.74
N GLU A 41 -6.06 42.67 -18.27
CA GLU A 41 -5.20 43.76 -17.79
C GLU A 41 -5.91 45.12 -17.85
N ALA A 42 -6.56 45.42 -18.98
CA ALA A 42 -7.27 46.69 -19.14
C ALA A 42 -8.41 46.85 -18.14
N GLU A 43 -9.09 45.75 -17.79
CA GLU A 43 -10.17 45.76 -16.80
C GLU A 43 -9.65 45.80 -15.37
N MET A 44 -8.60 45.05 -15.04
CA MET A 44 -7.92 45.16 -13.74
C MET A 44 -7.43 46.59 -13.48
N ARG A 45 -6.90 47.27 -14.50
CA ARG A 45 -6.50 48.68 -14.43
C ARG A 45 -7.68 49.61 -14.16
N LYS A 46 -8.84 49.38 -14.78
CA LYS A 46 -10.06 50.17 -14.54
C LYS A 46 -10.59 50.00 -13.12
N ARG A 47 -10.41 48.82 -12.52
CA ARG A 47 -10.84 48.50 -11.15
C ARG A 47 -9.86 48.96 -10.07
N GLY A 48 -8.76 49.63 -10.44
CA GLY A 48 -7.79 50.20 -9.49
C GLY A 48 -6.56 49.35 -9.24
N PHE A 49 -6.32 48.28 -10.03
CA PHE A 49 -5.15 47.41 -9.92
C PHE A 49 -4.23 47.54 -11.16
N PRO A 50 -3.48 48.65 -11.30
CA PRO A 50 -2.65 48.92 -12.49
C PRO A 50 -1.36 48.11 -12.54
N ASP A 51 -0.93 47.54 -11.42
CA ASP A 51 0.39 46.91 -11.26
C ASP A 51 0.45 45.47 -11.81
N LYS A 52 -0.68 44.93 -12.30
CA LYS A 52 -0.80 43.55 -12.79
C LYS A 52 -0.84 43.53 -14.32
N GLY A 53 0.31 43.26 -14.93
CA GLY A 53 0.43 43.17 -16.40
C GLY A 53 -0.15 41.87 -16.97
N ALA A 54 -0.51 41.86 -18.26
CA ALA A 54 -1.08 40.69 -18.95
C ALA A 54 -0.28 39.40 -18.74
N PHE A 55 1.06 39.45 -18.76
CA PHE A 55 1.91 38.29 -18.53
C PHE A 55 1.80 37.72 -17.10
N GLN A 56 1.67 38.61 -16.11
CA GLN A 56 1.52 38.20 -14.71
C GLN A 56 0.15 37.58 -14.48
N ILE A 57 -0.88 38.14 -15.11
CA ILE A 57 -2.24 37.57 -15.12
C ILE A 57 -2.23 36.18 -15.76
N GLU A 58 -1.52 36.01 -16.88
CA GLU A 58 -1.37 34.70 -17.53
C GLU A 58 -0.75 33.66 -16.61
N HIS A 59 0.37 34.01 -15.98
CA HIS A 59 1.05 33.10 -15.07
C HIS A 59 0.19 32.76 -13.85
N LYS A 60 -0.47 33.75 -13.24
CA LYS A 60 -1.36 33.55 -12.09
C LYS A 60 -2.56 32.66 -12.46
N TRP A 61 -3.19 32.90 -13.61
CA TRP A 61 -4.31 32.09 -14.08
C TRP A 61 -3.91 30.64 -14.36
N LYS A 62 -2.75 30.41 -15.01
CA LYS A 62 -2.23 29.05 -15.22
C LYS A 62 -1.97 28.33 -13.90
N ASN A 63 -1.44 29.04 -12.90
CA ASN A 63 -1.21 28.47 -11.58
C ASN A 63 -2.55 28.12 -10.88
N LEU A 64 -3.51 29.05 -10.85
CA LEU A 64 -4.85 28.81 -10.28
C LEU A 64 -5.53 27.60 -10.93
N LYS A 65 -5.47 27.50 -12.25
CA LYS A 65 -6.00 26.35 -12.99
C LYS A 65 -5.30 25.04 -12.60
N ARG A 66 -3.97 25.05 -12.47
CA ARG A 66 -3.20 23.88 -12.07
C ARG A 66 -3.55 23.42 -10.65
N VAL A 67 -3.62 24.35 -9.70
CA VAL A 67 -4.01 24.07 -8.31
C VAL A 67 -5.43 23.51 -8.26
N TYR A 68 -6.38 24.14 -8.95
CA TYR A 68 -7.77 23.67 -9.03
C TYR A 68 -7.89 22.23 -9.53
N TYR A 69 -7.25 21.89 -10.65
CA TYR A 69 -7.31 20.52 -11.18
C TYR A 69 -6.57 19.49 -10.32
N LYS A 70 -5.53 19.92 -9.60
CA LYS A 70 -4.85 19.05 -8.64
C LYS A 70 -5.79 18.72 -7.47
N THR A 71 -6.38 19.75 -6.85
CA THR A 71 -7.35 19.59 -5.76
C THR A 71 -8.56 18.76 -6.18
N LYS A 72 -9.11 18.98 -7.39
CA LYS A 72 -10.26 18.23 -7.93
C LYS A 72 -9.97 16.76 -8.22
N ARG A 73 -8.72 16.38 -8.51
CA ARG A 73 -8.34 14.99 -8.82
C ARG A 73 -8.00 14.17 -7.58
N GLU A 74 -7.39 14.80 -6.59
CA GLU A 74 -6.85 14.13 -5.42
C GLU A 74 -7.84 14.10 -4.24
N ASP A 75 -9.07 14.60 -4.42
CA ASP A 75 -10.12 14.78 -3.39
C ASP A 75 -9.57 15.36 -2.07
N TYR A 76 -8.52 16.17 -2.21
CA TYR A 76 -7.78 16.76 -1.12
C TYR A 76 -8.66 17.87 -0.52
N LEU A 77 -8.74 17.93 0.81
CA LEU A 77 -9.44 18.95 1.59
C LEU A 77 -9.54 20.27 0.80
N SER A 78 -10.75 20.62 0.36
CA SER A 78 -11.06 21.85 -0.41
C SER A 78 -10.45 23.12 0.23
N GLU A 79 -10.12 23.04 1.51
CA GLU A 79 -9.41 24.02 2.33
C GLU A 79 -8.00 24.38 1.83
N SER A 80 -7.35 23.55 1.00
CA SER A 80 -6.01 23.85 0.45
C SER A 80 -6.03 24.81 -0.74
N CYS A 81 -7.20 25.09 -1.33
CA CYS A 81 -7.35 26.05 -2.41
C CYS A 81 -8.36 27.13 -1.98
N GLU A 82 -7.85 28.27 -1.52
CA GLU A 82 -8.63 29.41 -1.01
C GLU A 82 -9.69 29.94 -1.99
N PHE A 83 -9.56 29.66 -3.30
CA PHE A 83 -10.47 30.09 -4.36
C PHE A 83 -11.16 28.90 -5.06
N PHE A 84 -11.23 27.74 -4.42
CA PHE A 84 -11.75 26.51 -5.05
C PHE A 84 -13.19 26.67 -5.53
N GLU A 85 -14.08 27.21 -4.69
CA GLU A 85 -15.51 27.37 -5.02
C GLU A 85 -15.71 28.34 -6.19
N GLU A 86 -15.01 29.47 -6.18
CA GLU A 86 -15.09 30.49 -7.24
C GLU A 86 -14.50 29.97 -8.55
N LEU A 87 -13.47 29.12 -8.49
CA LEU A 87 -12.93 28.42 -9.66
C LEU A 87 -13.86 27.31 -10.14
N ASP A 88 -14.50 26.56 -9.26
CA ASP A 88 -15.41 25.47 -9.64
C ASP A 88 -16.70 25.99 -10.26
N GLU A 89 -17.26 27.09 -9.75
CA GLU A 89 -18.40 27.79 -10.35
C GLU A 89 -18.06 28.23 -11.78
N LEU A 90 -16.91 28.90 -11.94
CA LEU A 90 -16.43 29.40 -13.23
C LEU A 90 -16.21 28.24 -14.22
N MET A 91 -15.56 27.17 -13.79
CA MET A 91 -15.28 26.00 -14.64
C MET A 91 -16.54 25.20 -14.98
N SER A 92 -17.53 25.15 -14.08
CA SER A 92 -18.84 24.53 -14.31
C SER A 92 -19.70 25.34 -15.28
N GLU A 93 -19.66 26.67 -15.23
CA GLU A 93 -20.30 27.54 -16.23
C GLU A 93 -19.76 27.29 -17.65
N LYS A 94 -18.44 27.04 -17.78
CA LYS A 94 -17.84 26.65 -19.07
C LYS A 94 -18.43 25.34 -19.61
N LEU A 95 -18.66 24.36 -18.74
CA LEU A 95 -19.19 23.05 -19.11
C LEU A 95 -20.67 23.13 -19.52
N GLN A 96 -21.49 23.80 -18.72
CA GLN A 96 -22.92 23.99 -19.00
C GLN A 96 -23.16 24.79 -20.30
N GLN A 97 -22.32 25.81 -20.58
CA GLN A 97 -22.45 26.60 -21.80
C GLN A 97 -21.96 25.87 -23.07
N ASN A 98 -21.04 24.92 -22.96
CA ASN A 98 -20.68 24.05 -24.08
C ASN A 98 -21.81 23.05 -24.42
N GLN A 99 -22.53 22.56 -23.41
CA GLN A 99 -23.70 21.72 -23.60
C GLN A 99 -24.86 22.49 -24.24
N ALA A 100 -25.12 23.73 -23.79
CA ALA A 100 -26.17 24.59 -24.36
C ALA A 100 -25.93 24.99 -25.84
N LYS A 101 -24.66 24.97 -26.32
CA LYS A 101 -24.33 25.15 -27.74
C LYS A 101 -24.61 23.91 -28.59
N HIS A 102 -24.60 22.71 -27.98
CA HIS A 102 -24.88 21.47 -28.70
C HIS A 102 -26.39 21.23 -28.90
N ASP A 103 -27.26 21.84 -28.08
CA ASP A 103 -28.72 21.69 -28.19
C ASP A 103 -29.42 22.66 -29.17
N LYS A 104 -28.73 23.68 -29.70
CA LYS A 104 -29.35 24.71 -30.57
C LYS A 104 -28.95 24.66 -32.05
N VAL A 105 -28.22 23.64 -32.51
CA VAL A 105 -27.94 23.46 -33.94
C VAL A 105 -28.34 22.05 -34.37
N PRO A 106 -29.36 21.86 -35.24
CA PRO A 106 -29.55 20.59 -35.90
C PRO A 106 -28.46 20.44 -36.97
N GLN A 107 -27.23 20.13 -36.54
CA GLN A 107 -26.18 19.74 -37.47
C GLN A 107 -26.54 18.36 -38.00
N LYS A 108 -27.06 18.33 -39.25
CA LYS A 108 -27.00 17.14 -40.09
C LYS A 108 -25.52 16.78 -40.30
N ARG A 109 -24.93 16.07 -39.34
CA ARG A 109 -23.65 15.38 -39.54
C ARG A 109 -23.87 14.37 -40.67
N PRO A 110 -22.97 14.29 -41.67
CA PRO A 110 -23.07 13.25 -42.68
C PRO A 110 -22.97 11.90 -41.94
N LYS A 111 -23.99 11.06 -42.12
CA LYS A 111 -24.16 9.73 -41.49
C LYS A 111 -22.90 8.83 -41.46
N PRO A 112 -21.94 8.90 -42.41
CA PRO A 112 -20.75 8.03 -42.37
C PRO A 112 -19.85 8.23 -41.14
N VAL A 113 -19.76 9.46 -40.62
CA VAL A 113 -18.83 9.77 -39.52
C VAL A 113 -19.37 9.27 -38.18
N LEU A 114 -20.70 9.25 -38.01
CA LEU A 114 -21.35 8.73 -36.81
C LEU A 114 -21.17 7.22 -36.71
N GLU A 115 -21.35 6.48 -37.81
CA GLU A 115 -21.12 5.03 -37.83
C GLU A 115 -19.65 4.66 -37.58
N HIS A 116 -18.70 5.46 -38.05
CA HIS A 116 -17.28 5.24 -37.77
C HIS A 116 -16.92 5.52 -36.31
N PHE A 117 -17.55 6.51 -35.68
CA PHE A 117 -17.37 6.82 -34.26
C PHE A 117 -18.01 5.75 -33.36
N ASP A 118 -19.21 5.27 -33.68
CA ASP A 118 -19.87 4.19 -32.94
C ASP A 118 -19.08 2.88 -33.01
N LYS A 119 -18.46 2.58 -34.16
CA LYS A 119 -17.53 1.45 -34.31
C LYS A 119 -16.28 1.63 -33.44
N LEU A 120 -15.77 2.85 -33.31
CA LEU A 120 -14.61 3.13 -32.46
C LEU A 120 -14.97 2.97 -30.97
N LEU A 121 -16.11 3.51 -30.53
CA LEU A 121 -16.61 3.34 -29.17
C LEU A 121 -16.86 1.87 -28.83
N THR A 122 -17.44 1.12 -29.77
CA THR A 122 -17.67 -0.33 -29.58
C THR A 122 -16.35 -1.08 -29.44
N LYS A 123 -15.33 -0.75 -30.25
CA LYS A 123 -13.99 -1.35 -30.13
C LYS A 123 -13.30 -0.97 -28.83
N ILE A 124 -13.37 0.29 -28.43
CA ILE A 124 -12.82 0.75 -27.14
C ILE A 124 -13.50 -0.02 -25.99
N GLY A 125 -14.83 -0.12 -25.99
CA GLY A 125 -15.57 -0.86 -24.97
C GLY A 125 -15.43 -2.40 -25.03
N VAL A 126 -14.85 -2.95 -26.11
CA VAL A 126 -14.44 -4.36 -26.18
C VAL A 126 -13.03 -4.50 -25.60
N ILE A 127 -12.09 -3.64 -26.01
CA ILE A 127 -10.71 -3.64 -25.52
C ILE A 127 -10.66 -3.36 -24.00
N GLU A 128 -11.45 -2.42 -23.51
CA GLU A 128 -11.57 -2.14 -22.07
C GLU A 128 -12.11 -3.34 -21.30
N ARG A 129 -13.03 -4.10 -21.92
CA ARG A 129 -13.62 -5.29 -21.30
C ARG A 129 -12.66 -6.46 -21.32
N GLU A 130 -11.97 -6.71 -22.44
CA GLU A 130 -10.95 -7.74 -22.57
C GLU A 130 -9.77 -7.48 -21.61
N ASN A 131 -9.31 -6.22 -21.52
CA ASN A 131 -8.24 -5.84 -20.59
C ASN A 131 -8.67 -6.01 -19.13
N ASN A 132 -9.90 -5.63 -18.79
CA ASN A 132 -10.45 -5.87 -17.45
C ASN A 132 -10.65 -7.36 -17.16
N GLU A 133 -11.13 -8.15 -18.13
CA GLU A 133 -11.29 -9.60 -17.99
C GLU A 133 -9.95 -10.31 -17.78
N GLU A 134 -8.90 -9.89 -18.48
CA GLU A 134 -7.55 -10.40 -18.29
C GLU A 134 -7.00 -10.02 -16.90
N PHE A 135 -7.25 -8.79 -16.44
CA PHE A 135 -6.92 -8.35 -15.09
C PHE A 135 -7.64 -9.20 -14.03
N PHE A 136 -8.95 -9.38 -14.14
CA PHE A 136 -9.72 -10.21 -13.21
C PHE A 136 -9.31 -11.68 -13.25
N ARG A 137 -8.92 -12.19 -14.43
CA ARG A 137 -8.40 -13.55 -14.56
C ARG A 137 -7.07 -13.70 -13.82
N LYS A 138 -6.11 -12.80 -14.05
CA LYS A 138 -4.83 -12.81 -13.32
C LYS A 138 -5.01 -12.66 -11.82
N GLN A 139 -5.93 -11.79 -11.40
CA GLN A 139 -6.27 -11.63 -9.98
C GLN A 139 -6.85 -12.92 -9.39
N LYS A 140 -7.76 -13.59 -10.12
CA LYS A 140 -8.32 -14.87 -9.71
C LYS A 140 -7.26 -15.97 -9.63
N ASP A 141 -6.37 -16.02 -10.62
CA ASP A 141 -5.29 -17.01 -10.67
C ASP A 141 -4.32 -16.80 -9.48
N LEU A 142 -3.99 -15.55 -9.15
CA LEU A 142 -3.19 -15.23 -7.98
C LEU A 142 -3.86 -15.67 -6.68
N ILE A 143 -5.16 -15.37 -6.52
CA ILE A 143 -5.93 -15.79 -5.34
C ILE A 143 -5.94 -17.32 -5.22
N ASN A 144 -6.18 -18.04 -6.32
CA ASN A 144 -6.16 -19.50 -6.31
C ASN A 144 -4.80 -20.05 -5.93
N TYR A 145 -3.72 -19.49 -6.47
CA TYR A 145 -2.36 -19.89 -6.13
C TYR A 145 -2.06 -19.67 -4.64
N GLU A 146 -2.48 -18.53 -4.09
CA GLU A 146 -2.35 -18.24 -2.66
C GLU A 146 -3.13 -19.24 -1.80
N PHE A 147 -4.36 -19.60 -2.20
CA PHE A 147 -5.13 -20.68 -1.55
C PHE A 147 -4.44 -22.04 -1.65
N GLU A 148 -3.84 -22.37 -2.80
CA GLU A 148 -3.09 -23.61 -2.98
C GLU A 148 -1.87 -23.66 -2.05
N LEU A 149 -1.12 -22.56 -1.94
CA LEU A 149 0.00 -22.43 -1.00
C LEU A 149 -0.46 -22.61 0.44
N TYR A 150 -1.53 -21.93 0.87
CA TYR A 150 -2.07 -22.09 2.22
C TYR A 150 -2.54 -23.51 2.50
N THR A 151 -3.22 -24.14 1.54
CA THR A 151 -3.69 -25.53 1.68
C THR A 151 -2.51 -26.50 1.78
N GLN A 152 -1.44 -26.23 1.03
CA GLN A 152 -0.20 -27.01 1.08
C GLN A 152 0.49 -26.85 2.43
N ASP A 153 0.64 -25.61 2.91
CA ASP A 153 1.26 -25.32 4.21
C ASP A 153 0.46 -25.95 5.37
N GLU A 154 -0.87 -25.80 5.38
CA GLU A 154 -1.74 -26.44 6.38
C GLU A 154 -1.59 -27.97 6.37
N ARG A 155 -1.51 -28.57 5.18
CA ARG A 155 -1.29 -30.01 5.03
C ARG A 155 0.08 -30.43 5.55
N GLN A 156 1.14 -29.70 5.21
CA GLN A 156 2.50 -29.97 5.70
C GLN A 156 2.59 -29.80 7.22
N PHE A 157 2.02 -28.73 7.77
CA PHE A 157 1.94 -28.50 9.21
C PHE A 157 1.21 -29.65 9.92
N THR A 158 0.05 -30.05 9.41
CA THR A 158 -0.72 -31.17 9.98
C THR A 158 0.07 -32.48 9.92
N GLN A 159 0.79 -32.73 8.82
CA GLN A 159 1.63 -33.91 8.67
C GLN A 159 2.83 -33.89 9.63
N ARG A 160 3.49 -32.75 9.79
CA ARG A 160 4.57 -32.57 10.79
C ARG A 160 4.05 -32.83 12.20
N LEU A 161 2.89 -32.26 12.55
CA LEU A 161 2.27 -32.45 13.85
C LEU A 161 1.92 -33.92 14.10
N ALA A 162 1.34 -34.61 13.10
CA ALA A 162 1.05 -36.04 13.18
C ALA A 162 2.31 -36.86 13.40
N SER A 163 3.39 -36.58 12.65
CA SER A 163 4.68 -37.26 12.80
C SER A 163 5.30 -37.05 14.19
N VAL A 164 5.21 -35.83 14.76
CA VAL A 164 5.69 -35.56 16.13
C VAL A 164 4.88 -36.33 17.17
N LEU A 165 3.56 -36.41 17.00
CA LEU A 165 2.69 -37.18 17.90
C LEU A 165 2.97 -38.68 17.83
N GLU A 166 3.22 -39.21 16.64
CA GLU A 166 3.59 -40.61 16.42
C GLU A 166 4.91 -40.94 17.13
N LYS A 167 5.97 -40.17 16.88
CA LYS A 167 7.26 -40.30 17.57
C LYS A 167 7.14 -40.21 19.08
N ASN A 168 6.33 -39.28 19.59
CA ASN A 168 6.09 -39.15 21.03
C ASN A 168 5.41 -40.41 21.61
N THR A 169 4.44 -40.95 20.87
CA THR A 169 3.70 -42.15 21.25
C THR A 169 4.62 -43.37 21.26
N GLU A 170 5.46 -43.52 20.24
CA GLU A 170 6.48 -44.57 20.15
C GLU A 170 7.48 -44.46 21.29
N ASP A 171 8.04 -43.27 21.54
CA ASP A 171 8.97 -43.02 22.64
C ASP A 171 8.36 -43.37 24.00
N PHE A 172 7.08 -43.02 24.20
CA PHE A 172 6.35 -43.38 25.40
C PHE A 172 6.21 -44.89 25.53
N CYS A 173 5.81 -45.58 24.45
CA CYS A 173 5.67 -47.04 24.43
C CYS A 173 7.00 -47.75 24.74
N PHE A 174 8.09 -47.33 24.11
CA PHE A 174 9.42 -47.89 24.39
C PHE A 174 9.85 -47.68 25.84
N ARG A 175 9.70 -46.46 26.37
CA ARG A 175 10.02 -46.19 27.78
C ARG A 175 9.15 -47.00 28.74
N ALA A 176 7.86 -47.11 28.47
CA ALA A 176 6.95 -47.93 29.28
C ALA A 176 7.35 -49.41 29.25
N GLN A 177 7.70 -49.94 28.08
CA GLN A 177 8.17 -51.32 27.92
C GLN A 177 9.48 -51.57 28.69
N GLN A 178 10.44 -50.64 28.62
CA GLN A 178 11.68 -50.72 29.40
C GLN A 178 11.40 -50.75 30.92
N ILE A 179 10.51 -49.88 31.42
CA ILE A 179 10.14 -49.85 32.84
C ILE A 179 9.50 -51.18 33.26
N LEU A 180 8.57 -51.71 32.47
CA LEU A 180 7.88 -52.97 32.77
C LEU A 180 8.83 -54.18 32.78
N ILE A 181 9.85 -54.19 31.91
CA ILE A 181 10.92 -55.19 31.92
C ILE A 181 11.77 -55.07 33.18
N LEU A 182 12.17 -53.84 33.56
CA LEU A 182 12.98 -53.60 34.77
C LEU A 182 12.23 -53.95 36.06
N GLU A 183 10.91 -53.75 36.09
CA GLU A 183 10.04 -54.16 37.20
C GLU A 183 9.73 -55.68 37.19
N GLY A 184 10.17 -56.41 36.18
CA GLY A 184 9.98 -57.86 36.04
C GLY A 184 8.53 -58.26 35.72
N MET A 185 7.75 -57.34 35.16
CA MET A 185 6.35 -57.57 34.78
C MET A 185 6.22 -58.21 33.39
N ILE A 186 7.24 -58.09 32.54
CA ILE A 186 7.30 -58.64 31.17
C ILE A 186 8.65 -59.32 30.96
N GLU A 187 8.68 -60.43 30.21
CA GLU A 187 9.90 -61.13 29.81
C GLU A 187 10.62 -60.38 28.67
N GLY A 188 11.93 -60.20 28.80
CA GLY A 188 12.79 -59.54 27.81
C GLY A 188 13.96 -58.83 28.46
N THR A 189 14.81 -58.19 27.66
CA THR A 189 15.89 -57.32 28.13
C THR A 189 15.75 -55.91 27.57
N VAL A 190 16.24 -54.90 28.32
CA VAL A 190 16.24 -53.51 27.85
C VAL A 190 17.04 -53.34 26.55
N ALA A 191 18.09 -54.15 26.36
CA ALA A 191 18.90 -54.15 25.14
C ALA A 191 18.10 -54.59 23.90
N GLU A 192 17.23 -55.58 24.02
CA GLU A 192 16.35 -56.02 22.92
C GLU A 192 15.37 -54.92 22.50
N VAL A 193 14.83 -54.15 23.46
CA VAL A 193 13.91 -53.04 23.17
C VAL A 193 14.64 -51.83 22.56
N GLU A 194 15.90 -51.60 22.93
CA GLU A 194 16.74 -50.57 22.30
C GLU A 194 17.16 -50.95 20.87
N GLU A 195 17.45 -52.23 20.61
CA GLU A 195 17.69 -52.74 19.25
C GLU A 195 16.43 -52.59 18.38
N GLU A 196 15.24 -52.98 18.88
CA GLU A 196 13.97 -52.78 18.14
C GLU A 196 13.70 -51.30 17.81
N LYS A 197 14.02 -50.39 18.73
CA LYS A 197 13.89 -48.94 18.48
C LYS A 197 14.87 -48.47 17.40
N LEU A 198 16.09 -48.99 17.36
CA LEU A 198 17.08 -48.64 16.34
C LEU A 198 16.68 -49.15 14.96
N ASP A 199 16.19 -50.39 14.86
CA ASP A 199 15.72 -50.98 13.60
C ASP A 199 14.54 -50.17 13.02
N MET A 200 13.58 -49.75 13.87
CA MET A 200 12.48 -48.89 13.43
C MET A 200 12.94 -47.51 12.94
N VAL A 201 13.99 -46.94 13.56
CA VAL A 201 14.55 -45.65 13.13
C VAL A 201 15.31 -45.79 11.79
N GLU A 202 15.94 -46.93 11.54
CA GLU A 202 16.60 -47.24 10.29
C GLU A 202 15.59 -47.43 9.14
N GLU A 203 14.52 -48.20 9.36
CA GLU A 203 13.43 -48.38 8.37
C GLU A 203 12.75 -47.05 8.02
N THR A 204 12.47 -46.19 9.02
CA THR A 204 11.86 -44.87 8.76
C THR A 204 12.77 -43.90 8.02
N LEU A 205 14.10 -44.02 8.18
CA LEU A 205 15.07 -43.24 7.43
C LEU A 205 15.15 -43.70 5.97
N GLU A 206 15.07 -45.01 5.71
CA GLU A 206 15.04 -45.56 4.35
C GLU A 206 13.77 -45.13 3.60
N GLU A 207 12.61 -45.14 4.26
CA GLU A 207 11.33 -44.72 3.67
C GLU A 207 11.33 -43.21 3.31
N LEU A 208 11.92 -42.35 4.15
CA LEU A 208 12.08 -40.92 3.87
C LEU A 208 13.02 -40.63 2.68
N ILE A 209 14.00 -41.50 2.44
CA ILE A 209 14.94 -41.36 1.31
C ILE A 209 14.27 -41.82 0.00
N GLU A 210 13.43 -42.86 0.04
CA GLU A 210 12.69 -43.33 -1.15
C GLU A 210 11.62 -42.30 -1.61
N ASP A 211 10.97 -41.59 -0.70
CA ASP A 211 10.00 -40.55 -1.01
C ASP A 211 10.63 -39.29 -1.66
N ALA A 212 11.95 -39.11 -1.53
CA ALA A 212 12.68 -37.95 -2.05
C ALA A 212 13.14 -38.07 -3.52
N ASP A 213 13.06 -39.25 -4.16
CA ASP A 213 13.50 -39.47 -5.56
C ASP A 213 12.44 -39.03 -6.60
N GLY A 214 11.33 -38.45 -6.12
CA GLY A 214 10.16 -38.04 -6.90
C GLY A 214 10.11 -36.57 -7.33
N GLY A 215 11.22 -35.98 -7.78
CA GLY A 215 11.21 -34.73 -8.57
C GLY A 215 11.95 -33.54 -7.96
N ASP A 216 12.88 -33.00 -8.76
CA ASP A 216 13.46 -31.63 -8.81
C ASP A 216 13.31 -30.70 -7.58
N ASP A 217 13.53 -31.19 -6.36
CA ASP A 217 13.39 -30.39 -5.12
C ASP A 217 14.68 -30.34 -4.29
N HIS A 218 15.82 -30.71 -4.90
CA HIS A 218 17.11 -30.70 -4.21
C HIS A 218 17.67 -29.27 -4.04
N HIS A 219 17.20 -28.30 -4.84
CA HIS A 219 17.50 -26.88 -4.61
C HIS A 219 16.57 -26.27 -3.56
N HIS A 220 15.29 -26.65 -3.53
CA HIS A 220 14.35 -26.14 -2.54
C HIS A 220 14.66 -26.66 -1.13
N MET A 221 15.14 -27.89 -0.97
CA MET A 221 15.58 -28.40 0.33
C MET A 221 16.85 -27.71 0.84
N VAL A 222 17.80 -27.36 -0.02
CA VAL A 222 18.99 -26.60 0.39
C VAL A 222 18.59 -25.18 0.79
N ASP A 223 17.69 -24.54 0.03
CA ASP A 223 17.16 -23.21 0.36
C ASP A 223 16.29 -23.24 1.63
N VAL A 224 15.53 -24.31 1.90
CA VAL A 224 14.71 -24.47 3.13
C VAL A 224 15.58 -24.81 4.33
N ILE A 225 16.66 -25.58 4.16
CA ILE A 225 17.62 -25.83 5.23
C ILE A 225 18.43 -24.57 5.53
N GLU A 226 18.89 -23.82 4.52
CA GLU A 226 19.51 -22.50 4.73
C GLU A 226 18.52 -21.50 5.37
N GLN A 227 17.24 -21.49 4.95
CA GLN A 227 16.22 -20.62 5.57
C GLN A 227 15.85 -21.03 6.99
N LEU A 228 15.83 -22.33 7.32
CA LEU A 228 15.58 -22.81 8.69
C LEU A 228 16.79 -22.62 9.59
N GLU A 229 18.01 -22.67 9.04
CA GLU A 229 19.23 -22.29 9.76
C GLU A 229 19.31 -20.78 9.95
N GLU A 230 18.94 -19.96 8.96
CA GLU A 230 18.83 -18.49 9.08
C GLU A 230 17.70 -18.08 10.04
N GLU A 231 16.50 -18.67 9.99
CA GLU A 231 15.40 -18.41 10.94
C GLU A 231 15.74 -18.88 12.36
N GLN A 232 16.46 -20.01 12.54
CA GLN A 232 16.94 -20.38 13.86
C GLN A 232 18.01 -19.43 14.39
N VAL A 233 18.91 -18.93 13.52
CA VAL A 233 19.90 -17.92 13.91
C VAL A 233 19.22 -16.59 14.22
N GLU A 234 18.21 -16.17 13.46
CA GLU A 234 17.43 -14.94 13.70
C GLU A 234 16.58 -15.04 14.97
N MET A 235 15.95 -16.20 15.24
CA MET A 235 15.25 -16.41 16.52
C MET A 235 16.21 -16.49 17.71
N VAL A 236 17.42 -17.02 17.54
CA VAL A 236 18.43 -17.02 18.61
C VAL A 236 19.00 -15.61 18.82
N GLU A 237 19.22 -14.82 17.76
CA GLU A 237 19.63 -13.41 17.87
C GLU A 237 18.53 -12.54 18.48
N MET A 238 17.25 -12.72 18.11
CA MET A 238 16.14 -12.01 18.75
C MET A 238 15.97 -12.39 20.22
N VAL A 239 16.20 -13.65 20.60
CA VAL A 239 16.16 -14.07 22.02
C VAL A 239 17.37 -13.52 22.79
N GLU A 240 18.54 -13.40 22.17
CA GLU A 240 19.70 -12.74 22.78
C GLU A 240 19.52 -11.21 22.87
N GLU A 241 18.86 -10.58 21.88
CA GLU A 241 18.53 -9.14 21.87
C GLU A 241 17.43 -8.80 22.88
N ASP A 242 16.38 -9.62 23.00
CA ASP A 242 15.33 -9.49 24.02
C ASP A 242 15.89 -9.66 25.46
N VAL A 243 16.86 -10.58 25.65
CA VAL A 243 17.55 -10.74 26.95
C VAL A 243 18.45 -9.54 27.26
N LEU A 244 19.04 -8.90 26.24
CA LEU A 244 19.82 -7.67 26.43
C LEU A 244 18.91 -6.44 26.68
N GLU A 245 17.73 -6.36 26.05
CA GLU A 245 16.74 -5.30 26.32
C GLU A 245 16.14 -5.43 27.73
N GLU A 246 15.87 -6.66 28.22
CA GLU A 246 15.44 -6.88 29.61
C GLU A 246 16.52 -6.46 30.63
N ASP A 247 17.81 -6.66 30.33
CA ASP A 247 18.92 -6.22 31.18
C ASP A 247 19.07 -4.69 31.20
N GLU A 248 18.89 -4.01 30.05
CA GLU A 248 18.89 -2.55 29.98
C GLU A 248 17.67 -1.92 30.69
N GLU A 249 16.49 -2.52 30.58
CA GLU A 249 15.28 -2.04 31.25
C GLU A 249 15.39 -2.19 32.78
N ASN A 250 16.00 -3.29 33.25
CA ASN A 250 16.33 -3.48 34.67
C ASN A 250 17.36 -2.45 35.18
N GLU A 251 18.40 -2.12 34.41
CA GLU A 251 19.38 -1.09 34.79
C GLU A 251 18.75 0.31 34.83
N ILE A 252 17.80 0.59 33.93
CA ILE A 252 17.03 1.84 33.91
C ILE A 252 16.11 1.94 35.13
N ASP A 253 15.46 0.85 35.53
CA ASP A 253 14.59 0.83 36.71
C ASP A 253 15.37 0.95 38.03
N GLU A 254 16.56 0.36 38.14
CA GLU A 254 17.46 0.61 39.28
C GLU A 254 17.88 2.09 39.37
N LYS A 255 18.23 2.72 38.24
CA LYS A 255 18.58 4.16 38.20
C LYS A 255 17.40 5.04 38.58
N LYS A 256 16.17 4.72 38.15
CA LYS A 256 14.96 5.44 38.57
C LYS A 256 14.73 5.30 40.08
N GLU A 257 14.94 4.11 40.66
CA GLU A 257 14.74 3.90 42.08
C GLU A 257 15.80 4.63 42.93
N VAL A 258 17.05 4.70 42.46
CA VAL A 258 18.11 5.53 43.07
C VAL A 258 17.75 7.03 43.01
N VAL A 259 17.27 7.51 41.87
CA VAL A 259 16.82 8.92 41.71
C VAL A 259 15.64 9.22 42.63
N LYS A 260 14.70 8.28 42.78
CA LYS A 260 13.54 8.40 43.66
C LYS A 260 13.95 8.39 45.13
N GLN A 261 14.93 7.58 45.53
CA GLN A 261 15.52 7.62 46.87
C GLN A 261 16.23 8.96 47.13
N TYR A 262 16.98 9.48 46.16
CA TYR A 262 17.59 10.81 46.25
C TYR A 262 16.54 11.91 46.38
N TYR A 263 15.45 11.83 45.64
CA TYR A 263 14.36 12.80 45.70
C TYR A 263 13.58 12.72 47.02
N GLN A 264 13.41 11.52 47.58
CA GLN A 264 12.82 11.35 48.91
C GLN A 264 13.74 11.88 50.00
N ALA A 265 15.05 11.58 49.95
CA ALA A 265 16.03 12.13 50.88
C ALA A 265 16.12 13.66 50.79
N TRP A 266 16.11 14.23 49.58
CA TRP A 266 16.07 15.68 49.36
C TRP A 266 14.79 16.32 49.92
N LYS A 267 13.64 15.62 49.80
CA LYS A 267 12.35 16.07 50.32
C LYS A 267 12.26 15.98 51.86
N GLU A 268 13.01 15.06 52.47
CA GLU A 268 13.13 14.93 53.93
C GLU A 268 14.11 15.94 54.54
N ASP A 269 15.10 16.42 53.77
CA ASP A 269 16.06 17.46 54.20
C ASP A 269 15.50 18.90 54.14
N GLU A 270 14.31 19.13 53.58
CA GLU A 270 13.68 20.46 53.46
C GLU A 270 12.56 20.73 54.50
N PHE A 271 12.58 20.04 55.65
CA PHE A 271 11.75 20.38 56.84
C PHE A 271 12.47 20.19 58.18
#